data_AF-A0AAV7DQ66-F1
#
_entry.id   AF-A0AAV7DQ66-F1
#
_cell.length_a   1.000
_cell.length_b   1.000
_cell.length_c   1.000
_cell.angle_alpha   90.00
_cell.angle_beta   90.00
_cell.angle_gamma   90.00
#
_symmetry.space_group_name_H-M   'P 1'
#
loop_
_entity.id
_entity.type
_entity.pdbx_description
1 polymer ?
#
loop_
_entity_poly.entity_id
_entity_poly.type
_entity_poly.pdbx_seq_one_letter_code
_entity_poly.pdbx_strand_id
1 'polypeptide(L)'
;MPEPKYVIAMGACTITGGMFSTDSYSTVRGVDKLIPVDVYLPGCPPKPEAIMDAITKLRKKVSREIYEDRIGSQQENRYFTTNHKFHVEQSTHTGNYDQGLLYQSPSTSEIPSETFFKNKSSVSSHEFVN
;
A
#
# COMPACT_ATOMS: atom_id res chain seq x y z
N MET A 1 17.50 -9.11 -7.19
CA MET A 1 17.22 -10.56 -7.17
C MET A 1 17.93 -11.16 -8.37
N PRO A 2 18.81 -12.16 -8.19
CA PRO A 2 19.53 -12.78 -9.30
C PRO A 2 18.58 -13.53 -10.24
N GLU A 3 18.92 -13.61 -11.53
CA GLU A 3 18.24 -14.49 -12.49
C GLU A 3 18.75 -15.93 -12.31
N PRO A 4 17.88 -16.97 -12.41
CA PRO A 4 16.44 -16.94 -12.70
C PRO A 4 15.58 -16.58 -11.49
N LYS A 5 14.51 -15.80 -11.71
CA LYS A 5 13.53 -15.40 -10.69
C LYS A 5 12.15 -15.91 -11.04
N TYR A 6 11.41 -16.38 -10.05
CA TYR A 6 10.03 -16.82 -10.20
C TYR A 6 9.12 -16.14 -9.19
N VAL A 7 7.91 -15.81 -9.61
CA VAL A 7 6.92 -15.08 -8.80
C VAL A 7 5.65 -15.92 -8.64
N ILE A 8 5.19 -16.07 -7.40
CA ILE A 8 3.91 -16.70 -7.09
C ILE A 8 2.95 -15.62 -6.58
N ALA A 9 1.79 -15.47 -7.23
CA ALA A 9 0.71 -14.61 -6.73
C ALA A 9 -0.13 -15.40 -5.72
N MET A 10 0.02 -15.08 -4.43
CA MET A 10 -0.68 -15.73 -3.33
C MET A 10 -1.89 -14.93 -2.85
N GLY A 11 -3.05 -15.56 -2.90
CA GLY A 11 -4.31 -15.03 -2.39
C GLY A 11 -5.04 -14.09 -3.35
N ALA A 12 -6.36 -13.94 -3.14
CA ALA A 12 -7.24 -13.19 -4.05
C ALA A 12 -6.80 -11.73 -4.27
N CYS A 13 -6.21 -11.10 -3.25
CA CYS A 13 -5.73 -9.72 -3.33
C CYS A 13 -4.59 -9.54 -4.34
N THR A 14 -3.66 -10.50 -4.45
CA THR A 14 -2.53 -10.37 -5.39
C THR A 14 -2.90 -10.76 -6.81
N ILE A 15 -3.97 -11.56 -7.01
CA ILE A 15 -4.42 -11.99 -8.34
C ILE A 15 -5.31 -10.91 -8.98
N THR A 16 -6.35 -10.45 -8.27
CA THR A 16 -7.35 -9.52 -8.84
C THR A 16 -7.61 -8.27 -8.00
N GLY A 17 -6.95 -8.12 -6.85
CA GLY A 17 -7.30 -7.12 -5.82
C GLY A 17 -8.28 -7.64 -4.78
N GLY A 18 -8.84 -8.85 -4.96
CA GLY A 18 -9.67 -9.51 -3.96
C GLY A 18 -10.88 -8.68 -3.54
N MET A 19 -11.09 -8.54 -2.22
CA MET A 19 -12.17 -7.70 -1.67
C MET A 19 -12.02 -6.21 -2.02
N PHE A 20 -10.79 -5.75 -2.29
CA PHE A 20 -10.50 -4.35 -2.62
C PHE A 20 -10.62 -4.05 -4.12
N SER A 21 -11.15 -4.99 -4.90
CA SER A 21 -11.27 -4.84 -6.35
C SER A 21 -12.33 -3.83 -6.77
N THR A 22 -13.37 -3.55 -5.98
CA THR A 22 -14.42 -2.59 -6.36
C THR A 22 -14.13 -1.18 -5.88
N ASP A 23 -13.93 -1.00 -4.57
CA ASP A 23 -14.09 0.31 -3.92
C ASP A 23 -12.77 0.96 -3.45
N SER A 24 -11.61 0.35 -3.74
CA SER A 24 -10.32 0.91 -3.34
C SER A 24 -9.72 1.82 -4.41
N TYR A 25 -9.29 3.02 -4.00
CA TYR A 25 -8.62 4.02 -4.86
C TYR A 25 -7.10 3.83 -4.94
N SER A 26 -6.50 3.19 -3.93
CA SER A 26 -5.04 3.09 -3.78
C SER A 26 -4.48 1.70 -4.09
N THR A 27 -5.34 0.68 -4.23
CA THR A 27 -4.90 -0.70 -4.45
C THR A 27 -4.73 -1.01 -5.94
N VAL A 28 -3.58 -1.59 -6.29
CA VAL A 28 -3.36 -2.15 -7.63
C VAL A 28 -4.13 -3.47 -7.77
N ARG A 29 -5.00 -3.55 -8.78
CA ARG A 29 -5.79 -4.75 -9.10
C ARG A 29 -4.94 -5.77 -9.84
N GLY A 30 -4.30 -6.66 -9.07
CA GLY A 30 -3.45 -7.74 -9.57
C GLY A 30 -1.99 -7.33 -9.68
N VAL A 31 -1.10 -8.20 -9.19
CA VAL A 31 0.36 -7.98 -9.18
C VAL A 31 0.98 -8.17 -10.57
N ASP A 32 0.27 -8.86 -11.47
CA ASP A 32 0.68 -9.14 -12.86
C ASP A 32 0.92 -7.87 -13.69
N LYS A 33 0.35 -6.75 -13.24
CA LYS A 33 0.55 -5.42 -13.86
C LYS A 33 1.92 -4.81 -13.54
N LEU A 34 2.56 -5.28 -12.48
CA LEU A 34 3.84 -4.78 -11.99
C LEU A 34 4.99 -5.74 -12.31
N ILE A 35 4.76 -7.03 -12.09
CA ILE A 35 5.76 -8.08 -12.27
C ILE A 35 5.11 -9.32 -12.91
N PRO A 36 5.83 -10.04 -13.79
CA PRO A 36 5.31 -11.25 -14.41
C PRO A 36 5.16 -12.35 -13.36
N VAL A 37 3.97 -12.97 -13.31
CA VAL A 37 3.66 -14.05 -12.36
C VAL A 37 3.72 -15.41 -13.03
N ASP A 38 4.35 -16.37 -12.35
CA ASP A 38 4.52 -17.74 -12.84
C ASP A 38 3.40 -18.68 -12.44
N VAL A 39 2.91 -18.54 -11.21
CA VAL A 39 1.91 -19.42 -10.61
C VAL A 39 0.93 -18.59 -9.78
N TYR A 40 -0.36 -18.86 -9.95
CA TYR A 40 -1.44 -18.24 -9.19
C TYR A 40 -1.97 -19.21 -8.13
N LEU A 41 -2.09 -18.72 -6.90
CA LEU A 41 -2.64 -19.46 -5.76
C LEU A 41 -3.88 -18.73 -5.21
N PRO A 42 -5.10 -19.16 -5.57
CA PRO A 42 -6.31 -18.54 -5.06
C PRO A 42 -6.54 -18.87 -3.56
N GLY A 43 -7.18 -17.95 -2.84
CA GLY A 43 -7.56 -18.10 -1.43
C GLY A 43 -7.64 -16.77 -0.68
N CYS A 44 -8.37 -16.73 0.44
CA CYS A 44 -8.49 -15.53 1.28
C CYS A 44 -8.73 -15.89 2.76
N PRO A 45 -7.70 -16.31 3.53
CA PRO A 45 -6.36 -16.68 3.09
C PRO A 45 -6.31 -18.10 2.49
N PRO A 46 -5.33 -18.42 1.62
CA PRO A 46 -5.17 -19.78 1.09
C PRO A 46 -4.77 -20.75 2.21
N LYS A 47 -5.26 -21.99 2.14
CA LYS A 47 -4.91 -23.04 3.09
C LYS A 47 -3.43 -23.44 2.97
N PRO A 48 -2.76 -23.88 4.06
CA PRO A 48 -1.36 -24.30 4.02
C PRO A 48 -1.07 -25.40 2.98
N GLU A 49 -2.00 -26.34 2.79
CA GLU A 49 -1.85 -27.42 1.81
C GLU A 49 -1.85 -26.87 0.37
N ALA A 50 -2.63 -25.82 0.11
CA ALA A 50 -2.67 -25.16 -1.19
C ALA A 50 -1.37 -24.40 -1.49
N ILE A 51 -0.68 -23.88 -0.46
CA ILE A 51 0.65 -23.28 -0.61
C ILE A 51 1.66 -24.35 -1.03
N MET A 52 1.64 -25.53 -0.38
CA MET A 52 2.52 -26.65 -0.74
C MET A 52 2.27 -27.16 -2.17
N ASP A 53 1.01 -27.20 -2.60
CA ASP A 53 0.66 -27.53 -3.99
C ASP A 53 1.21 -26.48 -4.97
N ALA A 54 1.09 -25.18 -4.66
CA ALA A 54 1.65 -24.11 -5.50
C ALA A 54 3.17 -24.21 -5.65
N ILE A 55 3.90 -24.53 -4.57
CA ILE A 55 5.35 -24.77 -4.62
C ILE A 55 5.66 -25.99 -5.49
N THR A 56 4.87 -27.06 -5.36
CA THR A 56 5.05 -28.27 -6.18
C THR A 56 4.79 -28.00 -7.67
N LYS A 57 3.79 -27.18 -7.99
CA LYS A 57 3.52 -26.68 -9.35
C LYS A 57 4.66 -25.83 -9.88
N LEU A 58 5.22 -24.95 -9.07
CA LEU A 58 6.38 -24.15 -9.47
C LEU A 58 7.58 -25.04 -9.77
N ARG A 59 7.91 -26.01 -8.90
CA ARG A 59 9.00 -26.98 -9.14
C ARG A 59 8.80 -27.74 -10.45
N LYS A 60 7.57 -28.15 -10.76
CA LYS A 60 7.24 -28.78 -12.05
C LYS A 60 7.45 -27.83 -13.23
N LYS A 61 7.10 -26.55 -13.10
CA LYS A 61 7.36 -25.53 -14.13
C LYS A 61 8.86 -25.38 -14.39
N VAL A 62 9.66 -25.21 -13.32
CA VAL A 62 11.13 -25.10 -13.41
C VAL A 62 11.76 -26.33 -14.08
N SER A 63 11.26 -27.54 -13.77
CA SER A 63 11.78 -28.77 -14.38
C SER A 63 11.49 -28.92 -15.88
N ARG A 64 10.50 -28.21 -16.41
CA ARG A 64 10.11 -28.25 -17.83
C ARG A 64 10.76 -27.16 -18.67
N GLU A 65 11.33 -26.14 -18.03
CA GLU A 65 11.91 -24.98 -18.69
C GLU A 65 13.23 -25.34 -19.37
N ILE A 66 13.34 -25.03 -20.67
CA ILE A 66 14.51 -25.34 -21.49
C ILE A 66 15.54 -24.20 -21.33
N TYR A 67 16.83 -24.50 -21.48
CA TYR A 67 17.91 -23.51 -21.32
C TYR A 67 17.77 -22.29 -22.24
N GLU A 68 17.25 -22.48 -23.47
CA GLU A 68 17.09 -21.41 -24.46
C GLU A 68 16.07 -20.33 -24.04
N ASP A 69 15.02 -20.69 -23.28
CA ASP A 69 14.04 -19.72 -22.77
C ASP A 69 14.68 -18.72 -21.77
N ARG A 70 15.82 -19.09 -21.17
CA ARG A 70 16.57 -18.23 -20.24
C ARG A 70 17.33 -17.11 -20.95
N ILE A 71 17.59 -17.25 -22.24
CA ILE A 71 18.29 -16.23 -23.03
C ILE A 71 17.35 -15.04 -23.33
N GLY A 72 16.04 -15.28 -23.38
CA GLY A 72 15.03 -14.25 -23.65
C GLY A 72 14.60 -13.41 -22.44
N SER A 73 15.00 -13.76 -21.21
CA SER A 73 14.54 -13.03 -20.00
C SER A 73 15.33 -11.76 -19.69
N GLN A 74 16.35 -11.43 -20.48
CA GLN A 74 17.13 -10.22 -20.24
C GLN A 74 16.28 -8.99 -20.52
N GLN A 75 16.04 -8.21 -19.47
CA GLN A 75 15.35 -6.94 -19.58
C GLN A 75 16.08 -6.03 -20.56
N GLU A 76 15.44 -5.70 -21.69
CA GLU A 76 16.02 -4.78 -22.66
C GLU A 76 16.06 -3.35 -22.10
N ASN A 77 17.23 -2.74 -22.22
CA ASN A 77 17.48 -1.38 -21.77
C ASN A 77 16.99 -0.36 -22.81
N ARG A 78 15.69 -0.05 -22.78
CA ARG A 78 15.06 0.99 -23.62
C ARG A 78 15.01 2.32 -22.89
N TYR A 79 16.09 3.10 -22.97
CA TYR A 79 16.16 4.42 -22.33
C TYR A 79 15.58 5.53 -23.22
N PHE A 80 14.76 6.38 -22.63
CA PHE A 80 14.24 7.60 -23.25
C PHE A 80 14.44 8.77 -22.30
N THR A 81 14.87 9.92 -22.81
CA THR A 81 15.10 11.12 -22.02
C THR A 81 14.22 12.25 -22.54
N THR A 82 13.41 12.84 -21.66
CA THR A 82 12.51 13.96 -21.98
C THR A 82 12.69 15.10 -20.97
N ASN A 83 12.78 16.34 -21.46
CA ASN A 83 12.82 17.53 -20.60
C ASN A 83 11.43 17.82 -20.01
N HIS A 84 11.36 18.22 -18.74
CA HIS A 84 10.13 18.59 -18.05
C HIS A 84 10.26 19.95 -17.33
N LYS A 85 9.13 20.63 -17.07
CA LYS A 85 9.07 21.92 -16.35
C LYS A 85 8.41 21.78 -14.95
N PHE A 86 8.62 20.65 -14.28
CA PHE A 86 8.15 20.45 -12.91
C PHE A 86 8.99 21.29 -11.94
N HIS A 87 8.35 21.83 -10.91
CA HIS A 87 9.02 22.49 -9.81
C HIS A 87 9.63 21.46 -8.86
N VAL A 88 10.83 21.73 -8.36
CA VAL A 88 11.50 20.87 -7.38
C VAL A 88 11.02 21.25 -5.98
N GLU A 89 10.35 20.33 -5.30
CA GLU A 89 9.92 20.49 -3.90
C GLU A 89 10.86 19.78 -2.92
N GLN A 90 10.85 20.22 -1.66
CA GLN A 90 11.62 19.59 -0.59
C GLN A 90 10.96 18.28 -0.13
N SER A 91 11.78 17.31 0.31
CA SER A 91 11.28 16.02 0.82
C SER A 91 10.41 16.22 2.06
N THR A 92 9.22 15.62 2.05
CA THR A 92 8.28 15.61 3.18
C THR A 92 8.69 14.63 4.29
N HIS A 93 9.59 13.68 4.01
CA HIS A 93 10.02 12.66 4.95
C HIS A 93 11.44 12.97 5.48
N THR A 94 11.53 13.92 6.41
CA THR A 94 12.82 14.43 6.96
C THR A 94 13.42 13.51 8.03
N GLY A 95 12.74 12.44 8.46
CA GLY A 95 13.25 11.50 9.47
C GLY A 95 13.25 12.02 10.92
N ASN A 96 12.79 13.26 11.13
CA ASN A 96 12.69 13.89 12.44
C ASN A 96 11.36 13.53 13.14
N TYR A 97 11.07 12.24 13.29
CA TYR A 97 9.83 11.78 13.93
C TYR A 97 9.75 12.22 15.41
N ASP A 98 10.90 12.33 16.10
CA ASP A 98 10.99 12.75 17.51
C ASP A 98 10.97 14.27 17.72
N GLN A 99 11.12 15.09 16.67
CA GLN A 99 11.23 16.55 16.77
C GLN A 99 9.94 17.26 16.35
N GLY A 100 8.79 16.73 16.74
CA GLY A 100 7.47 17.33 16.52
C GLY A 100 7.28 18.69 17.22
N LEU A 101 8.06 19.69 16.84
CA LEU A 101 7.87 21.10 17.15
C LEU A 101 6.74 21.69 16.29
N LEU A 102 5.55 21.10 16.26
CA LEU A 102 4.34 21.74 15.73
C LEU A 102 3.05 21.22 16.41
N TYR A 103 3.09 21.04 17.73
CA TYR A 103 1.92 21.40 18.55
C TYR A 103 2.28 22.65 19.34
N GLN A 104 2.33 23.81 18.67
CA GLN A 104 2.12 25.05 19.39
C GLN A 104 0.65 25.03 19.82
N SER A 105 0.40 24.71 21.09
CA SER A 105 -0.85 25.07 21.74
C SER A 105 -1.12 26.55 21.44
N PRO A 106 -2.34 26.95 21.05
CA PRO A 106 -2.63 28.36 20.82
C PRO A 106 -2.22 29.13 22.08
N SER A 107 -1.42 30.18 21.91
CA SER A 107 -1.11 31.12 22.99
C SER A 107 -2.44 31.63 23.55
N THR A 108 -2.81 31.19 24.75
CA THR A 108 -3.85 31.82 25.57
C THR A 108 -3.34 33.19 25.98
N SER A 109 -3.40 34.15 25.07
CA SER A 109 -3.09 35.54 25.37
C SER A 109 -3.79 36.54 24.47
N GLU A 110 -4.91 36.21 23.81
CA GLU A 110 -5.80 37.22 23.22
C GLU A 110 -7.28 36.77 23.27
N ILE A 111 -7.84 36.63 24.48
CA ILE A 111 -9.30 36.66 24.68
C ILE A 111 -9.57 37.64 25.84
N PRO A 112 -10.21 38.80 25.59
CA PRO A 112 -10.65 39.69 26.66
C PRO A 112 -11.64 38.97 27.58
N SER A 113 -11.38 39.02 28.89
CA SER A 113 -12.02 38.22 29.94
C SER A 113 -13.49 38.55 30.27
N GLU A 114 -14.25 39.21 29.39
CA GLU A 114 -15.60 39.68 29.74
C GLU A 114 -16.77 38.89 29.13
N THR A 115 -16.55 38.01 28.15
CA THR A 115 -17.66 37.24 27.53
C THR A 115 -17.87 35.83 28.09
N PHE A 116 -16.97 35.33 28.95
CA PHE A 116 -17.05 33.95 29.45
C PHE A 116 -17.98 33.72 30.65
N PHE A 117 -18.33 34.77 31.42
CA PHE A 117 -19.13 34.60 32.63
C PHE A 117 -20.64 34.64 32.43
N LYS A 118 -21.14 35.01 31.23
CA LYS A 118 -22.59 35.20 31.02
C LYS A 118 -23.33 33.99 30.44
N ASN A 119 -22.61 32.99 29.92
CA ASN A 119 -23.24 31.82 29.28
C ASN A 119 -23.29 30.56 30.15
N LYS A 120 -22.85 30.63 31.42
CA LYS A 120 -22.90 29.50 32.35
C LYS A 120 -24.18 29.43 33.19
N SER A 121 -25.11 30.38 33.03
CA SER A 121 -26.34 30.49 33.84
C SER A 121 -27.62 30.04 33.14
N SER A 122 -27.57 29.51 31.92
CA SER A 122 -28.77 28.96 31.27
C SER A 122 -28.42 27.77 30.38
N VAL A 123 -28.53 26.56 30.92
CA VAL A 123 -29.32 25.44 30.36
C VAL A 123 -29.31 24.35 31.43
N SER A 124 -30.47 24.19 32.08
CA SER A 124 -30.80 23.08 32.96
C SER A 124 -31.52 21.98 32.18
N SER A 125 -31.25 20.72 32.55
CA SER A 125 -32.19 19.57 32.58
C SER A 125 -32.75 19.00 31.26
N HIS A 126 -32.30 17.79 30.90
CA HIS A 126 -33.13 16.56 30.68
C HIS A 126 -32.21 15.40 30.21
N GLU A 127 -31.89 14.43 31.07
CA GLU A 127 -32.50 13.09 31.20
C GLU A 127 -32.42 12.19 29.94
N PHE A 128 -31.53 11.19 30.02
CA PHE A 128 -31.54 9.98 29.18
C PHE A 128 -32.16 8.84 30.01
N VAL A 129 -33.21 8.21 29.50
CA VAL A 129 -33.75 6.93 29.99
C VAL A 129 -33.53 5.89 28.89
N ASN A 130 -33.14 4.68 29.33
CA ASN A 130 -33.05 3.43 28.56
C ASN A 130 -34.32 3.07 27.79
#